data_AF-A0A7Y6E829-F1
#
_entry.id   AF-A0A7Y6E829-F1
#
_cell.length_a   1.000
_cell.length_b   1.000
_cell.length_c   1.000
_cell.angle_alpha   90.00
_cell.angle_beta   90.00
_cell.angle_gamma   90.00
#
_symmetry.space_group_name_H-M   'P 1'
#
loop_
_entity.id
_entity.type
_entity.pdbx_description
1 polymer ?
#
loop_
_entity_poly.entity_id
_entity_poly.type
_entity_poly.pdbx_seq_one_letter_code
_entity_poly.pdbx_strand_id
1 'polypeptide(L)'
;MGDYRGVNELQDTSPEAPGSPSVGATPDGESAAGEQPVKPVIRAAAAKRANASVIGMIIALALSIGAFLPVVLMNPSPKSDGYRPDINVSAIAQNAAGVAGFTPVAPETGDTFRSNYARWESGSGSGVATWEVGYLTPKESFIGLVQTRQANPTWLLQQTKNAPVTGTRTAGGRDWQLRDTGKGEKSMVLDYRGTTVILTGPASLEEFSALAAAVVTSLERNPAATSSPQAIPAP
;
A
#
# COMPACT_ATOMS: atom_id res chain seq x y z
N MET A 1 -4.93 29.81 -62.43
CA MET A 1 -4.82 29.41 -61.01
C MET A 1 -3.65 30.16 -60.41
N GLY A 2 -3.76 31.34 -59.80
CA GLY A 2 -4.90 31.92 -59.08
C GLY A 2 -5.13 31.19 -57.75
N ASP A 3 -5.03 31.72 -56.54
CA ASP A 3 -4.53 33.00 -56.00
C ASP A 3 -4.48 32.86 -54.46
N TYR A 4 -3.52 33.56 -53.86
CA TYR A 4 -3.44 34.18 -52.54
C TYR A 4 -4.26 33.63 -51.33
N ARG A 5 -3.49 33.29 -50.28
CA ARG A 5 -3.92 33.34 -48.88
C ARG A 5 -4.45 34.74 -48.57
N GLY A 6 -5.74 34.81 -48.25
CA GLY A 6 -6.43 36.02 -47.84
C GLY A 6 -5.87 36.62 -46.56
N VAL A 7 -5.53 37.89 -46.69
CA VAL A 7 -5.25 38.93 -45.72
C VAL A 7 -6.50 39.38 -44.95
N ASN A 8 -6.28 40.01 -43.79
CA ASN A 8 -7.04 41.07 -43.10
C ASN A 8 -6.56 41.05 -41.63
N GLU A 9 -5.71 41.92 -41.07
CA GLU A 9 -5.35 43.33 -41.31
C GLU A 9 -6.54 44.29 -41.42
N LEU A 10 -7.00 44.72 -40.24
CA LEU A 10 -7.53 46.06 -39.94
C LEU A 10 -6.52 46.61 -38.90
N GLN A 11 -5.54 47.43 -39.24
CA GLN A 11 -5.60 48.88 -39.50
C GLN A 11 -6.55 49.64 -38.57
N ASP A 12 -5.95 50.36 -37.60
CA ASP A 12 -6.10 51.81 -37.45
C ASP A 12 -5.13 52.32 -36.35
N THR A 13 -3.98 52.90 -36.73
CA THR A 13 -3.71 54.33 -37.00
C THR A 13 -3.47 55.18 -35.72
N SER A 14 -2.23 55.68 -35.61
CA SER A 14 -1.74 56.71 -34.66
C SER A 14 -2.20 58.11 -35.08
N PRO A 15 -2.23 59.13 -34.19
CA PRO A 15 -1.22 60.19 -34.28
C PRO A 15 -0.80 60.85 -32.93
N GLU A 16 0.18 61.75 -33.06
CA GLU A 16 1.08 62.34 -32.07
C GLU A 16 0.72 63.78 -31.60
N ALA A 17 1.08 64.11 -30.33
CA ALA A 17 1.40 65.43 -29.69
C ALA A 17 0.32 66.55 -29.59
N PRO A 18 0.47 67.64 -28.76
CA PRO A 18 1.63 68.10 -27.97
C PRO A 18 1.33 68.58 -26.51
N GLY A 19 2.38 68.89 -25.73
CA GLY A 19 2.27 69.88 -24.65
C GLY A 19 3.21 69.73 -23.45
N SER A 20 4.42 70.31 -23.54
CA SER A 20 5.07 70.91 -22.35
C SER A 20 4.44 72.29 -22.11
N PRO A 21 4.47 72.79 -20.86
CA PRO A 21 5.34 73.94 -20.67
C PRO A 21 6.29 73.82 -19.47
N SER A 22 7.51 74.21 -19.77
CA SER A 22 8.59 74.79 -18.98
C SER A 22 8.12 75.69 -17.82
N VAL A 23 8.84 75.64 -16.69
CA VAL A 23 9.56 76.73 -15.95
C VAL A 23 10.11 76.05 -14.69
N GLY A 24 11.37 76.11 -14.27
CA GLY A 24 12.54 76.87 -14.65
C GLY A 24 13.56 76.79 -13.49
N ALA A 25 14.84 76.94 -13.84
CA ALA A 25 15.96 77.33 -12.99
C ALA A 25 16.53 76.34 -11.92
N THR A 26 17.65 75.72 -12.28
CA THR A 26 18.83 75.54 -11.41
C THR A 26 19.26 76.89 -10.83
N PRO A 27 19.90 76.98 -9.64
CA PRO A 27 21.33 76.65 -9.57
C PRO A 27 21.82 75.96 -8.28
N ASP A 28 22.93 75.25 -8.45
CA ASP A 28 24.11 75.20 -7.59
C ASP A 28 23.99 74.85 -6.10
N GLY A 29 24.74 73.83 -5.70
CA GLY A 29 24.91 73.53 -4.28
C GLY A 29 25.72 72.26 -4.01
N GLU A 30 26.99 72.32 -4.37
CA GLU A 30 28.05 71.42 -3.91
C GLU A 30 28.00 71.14 -2.39
N SER A 31 27.96 69.86 -2.00
CA SER A 31 28.61 69.29 -0.80
C SER A 31 28.16 67.83 -0.63
N ALA A 32 29.01 66.86 -0.93
CA ALA A 32 30.09 66.37 -0.06
C ALA A 32 29.58 65.63 1.19
N ALA A 33 29.99 64.36 1.22
CA ALA A 33 30.29 63.55 2.39
C ALA A 33 29.14 63.01 3.25
N GLY A 34 29.12 61.68 3.39
CA GLY A 34 28.56 61.04 4.57
C GLY A 34 27.97 59.66 4.32
N GLU A 35 28.80 58.69 3.94
CA GLU A 35 28.42 57.27 4.09
C GLU A 35 28.27 56.98 5.58
N GLN A 36 27.03 57.02 6.09
CA GLN A 36 26.72 56.56 7.44
C GLN A 36 26.02 55.19 7.37
N PRO A 37 26.37 54.23 8.23
CA PRO A 37 25.79 52.90 8.19
C PRO A 37 24.32 52.97 8.59
N VAL A 38 23.43 52.83 7.59
CA VAL A 38 21.99 52.79 7.80
C VAL A 38 21.64 51.47 8.45
N LYS A 39 21.46 51.48 9.78
CA LYS A 39 20.80 50.38 10.50
C LYS A 39 19.35 50.33 10.01
N PRO A 40 18.87 49.27 9.34
CA PRO A 40 17.51 49.24 8.83
C PRO A 40 16.54 49.12 10.00
N VAL A 41 16.06 50.27 10.49
CA VAL A 41 14.99 50.32 11.48
C VAL A 41 13.69 50.23 10.70
N ILE A 42 13.00 49.09 10.81
CA ILE A 42 11.65 48.92 10.25
C ILE A 42 10.79 50.03 10.83
N ARG A 43 10.38 51.01 10.00
CA ARG A 43 9.48 52.10 10.44
C ARG A 43 8.24 51.47 11.07
N ALA A 44 7.79 51.99 12.22
CA ALA A 44 6.67 51.42 12.99
C ALA A 44 5.40 51.13 12.17
N ALA A 45 5.17 51.87 11.07
CA ALA A 45 4.08 51.63 10.12
C ALA A 45 4.22 50.30 9.33
N ALA A 46 5.43 49.85 9.02
CA ALA A 46 5.70 48.56 8.37
C ALA A 46 5.55 47.38 9.36
N ALA A 47 5.95 47.55 10.62
CA ALA A 47 5.72 46.55 11.67
C ALA A 47 4.22 46.37 11.99
N LYS A 48 3.43 47.45 12.01
CA LYS A 48 1.97 47.38 12.22
C LYS A 48 1.24 46.69 11.06
N ARG A 49 1.70 46.88 9.82
CA ARG A 49 1.15 46.20 8.62
C ARG A 49 1.53 44.71 8.56
N ALA A 50 2.73 44.35 8.99
CA ALA A 50 3.16 42.95 9.10
C ALA A 50 2.42 42.21 10.23
N ASN A 51 2.20 42.85 11.39
CA ASN A 51 1.38 42.26 12.45
C ASN A 51 -0.09 42.11 12.01
N ALA A 52 -0.63 43.05 11.23
CA ALA A 52 -1.97 42.93 10.67
C ALA A 52 -2.10 41.76 9.68
N SER A 53 -1.08 41.47 8.87
CA SER A 53 -1.09 40.29 7.99
C SER A 53 -0.92 38.98 8.75
N VAL A 54 -0.11 38.96 9.81
CA VAL A 54 0.06 37.79 10.69
C VAL A 54 -1.22 37.50 11.49
N ILE A 55 -1.86 38.52 12.06
CA ILE A 55 -3.15 38.38 12.75
C ILE A 55 -4.22 37.88 11.78
N GLY A 56 -4.28 38.43 10.56
CA GLY A 56 -5.17 37.95 9.52
C GLY A 56 -4.92 36.48 9.15
N MET A 57 -3.66 36.06 9.07
CA MET A 57 -3.28 34.66 8.81
C MET A 57 -3.72 33.72 9.94
N ILE A 58 -3.55 34.12 11.20
CA ILE A 58 -3.99 33.33 12.36
C ILE A 58 -5.52 33.22 12.38
N ILE A 59 -6.24 34.31 12.12
CA ILE A 59 -7.71 34.30 12.03
C ILE A 59 -8.17 33.40 10.89
N ALA A 60 -7.54 33.49 9.71
CA ALA A 60 -7.87 32.64 8.57
C ALA A 60 -7.60 31.15 8.85
N LEU A 61 -6.49 30.82 9.53
CA LEU A 61 -6.19 29.46 9.96
C LEU A 61 -7.21 28.95 10.98
N ALA A 62 -7.57 29.77 11.97
CA ALA A 62 -8.57 29.42 12.97
C ALA A 62 -9.96 29.22 12.37
N LEU A 63 -10.36 30.06 11.40
CA LEU A 63 -11.61 29.89 10.65
C LEU A 63 -11.60 28.62 9.79
N SER A 64 -10.48 28.31 9.14
CA SER A 64 -10.32 27.07 8.38
C SER A 64 -10.43 25.84 9.27
N ILE A 65 -9.71 25.80 10.39
CA ILE A 65 -9.82 24.72 11.37
C ILE A 65 -11.25 24.67 11.95
N GLY A 66 -11.84 25.81 12.31
CA GLY A 66 -13.19 25.88 12.84
C GLY A 66 -14.28 25.42 11.86
N ALA A 67 -14.05 25.57 10.56
CA ALA A 67 -14.94 25.04 9.53
C ALA A 67 -14.75 23.53 9.31
N PHE A 68 -13.51 23.02 9.34
CA PHE A 68 -13.22 21.61 9.09
C PHE A 68 -13.39 20.71 10.32
N LEU A 69 -13.06 21.19 11.51
CA LEU A 69 -13.07 20.42 12.75
C LEU A 69 -14.46 19.83 13.06
N PRO A 70 -15.59 20.56 12.92
CA PRO A 70 -16.92 19.98 13.11
C PRO A 70 -17.20 18.85 12.12
N VAL A 71 -16.80 18.99 10.85
CA VAL A 71 -17.00 17.95 9.82
C VAL A 71 -16.20 16.69 10.16
N VAL A 72 -14.95 16.86 10.62
CA VAL A 72 -14.10 15.75 11.04
C VAL A 72 -14.65 15.07 12.29
N LEU A 73 -15.13 15.84 13.27
CA LEU A 73 -15.69 15.30 14.52
C LEU A 73 -17.07 14.65 14.32
N MET A 74 -17.87 15.14 13.36
CA MET A 74 -19.18 14.57 13.00
C MET A 74 -19.07 13.32 12.13
N ASN A 75 -17.87 12.99 11.65
CA ASN A 75 -17.58 11.72 11.01
C ASN A 75 -16.97 10.76 12.05
N PRO A 76 -17.78 10.11 12.91
CA PRO A 76 -17.25 9.07 13.77
C PRO A 76 -16.56 8.05 12.87
N SER A 77 -15.27 7.81 13.10
CA SER A 77 -14.58 6.70 12.44
C SER A 77 -15.49 5.48 12.53
N PRO A 78 -15.72 4.74 11.44
CA PRO A 78 -16.56 3.55 11.48
C PRO A 78 -16.09 2.73 12.66
N LYS A 79 -16.94 2.58 13.69
CA LYS A 79 -16.68 1.58 14.72
C LYS A 79 -16.63 0.30 13.94
N SER A 80 -15.45 -0.31 13.85
CA SER A 80 -15.22 -1.57 13.16
C SER A 80 -15.86 -2.73 13.95
N ASP A 81 -17.14 -2.59 14.30
CA ASP A 81 -18.09 -3.68 14.20
C ASP A 81 -18.54 -3.88 12.74
N GLY A 82 -17.82 -3.24 11.80
CA GLY A 82 -17.87 -3.47 10.37
C GLY A 82 -17.89 -4.95 10.05
N TYR A 83 -18.86 -5.32 9.21
CA TYR A 83 -19.06 -6.61 8.58
C TYR A 83 -17.86 -7.54 8.73
N ARG A 84 -18.01 -8.52 9.63
CA ARG A 84 -16.99 -9.54 9.93
C ARG A 84 -17.44 -10.81 9.21
N PRO A 85 -16.91 -11.14 8.03
CA PRO A 85 -17.27 -12.38 7.38
C PRO A 85 -16.87 -13.54 8.30
N ASP A 86 -17.84 -14.36 8.70
CA ASP A 86 -17.56 -15.59 9.43
C ASP A 86 -17.10 -16.65 8.42
N ILE A 87 -15.79 -16.67 8.14
CA ILE A 87 -15.20 -17.58 7.16
C ILE A 87 -14.91 -18.91 7.83
N ASN A 88 -15.77 -19.90 7.58
CA ASN A 88 -15.50 -21.27 7.97
C ASN A 88 -14.53 -21.94 6.99
N VAL A 89 -13.22 -21.82 7.27
CA VAL A 89 -12.14 -22.38 6.45
C VAL A 89 -12.28 -23.89 6.26
N SER A 90 -12.65 -24.63 7.32
CA SER A 90 -12.82 -26.09 7.25
C SER A 90 -13.93 -26.49 6.28
N ALA A 91 -15.09 -25.83 6.35
CA ALA A 91 -16.19 -26.10 5.43
C ALA A 91 -15.81 -25.77 3.98
N ILE A 92 -15.11 -24.65 3.73
CA ILE A 92 -14.69 -24.27 2.38
C ILE A 92 -13.61 -25.25 1.87
N ALA A 93 -12.67 -25.66 2.71
CA ALA A 93 -11.65 -26.66 2.37
C ALA A 93 -12.27 -28.01 2.00
N GLN A 94 -13.30 -28.46 2.73
CA GLN A 94 -14.04 -29.68 2.41
C GLN A 94 -14.72 -29.60 1.04
N ASN A 95 -15.36 -28.48 0.72
CA ASN A 95 -15.97 -28.25 -0.59
C ASN A 95 -14.91 -28.23 -1.72
N ALA A 96 -13.72 -27.68 -1.45
CA ALA A 96 -12.63 -27.60 -2.42
C ALA A 96 -11.88 -28.94 -2.60
N ALA A 97 -11.94 -29.86 -1.63
CA ALA A 97 -11.11 -31.08 -1.64
C ALA A 97 -11.28 -31.94 -2.90
N GLY A 98 -12.52 -32.05 -3.40
CA GLY A 98 -12.82 -32.83 -4.60
C GLY A 98 -12.14 -32.27 -5.86
N VAL A 99 -12.20 -30.95 -6.06
CA VAL A 99 -11.56 -30.29 -7.22
C VAL A 99 -10.05 -30.12 -7.05
N ALA A 100 -9.59 -30.00 -5.81
CA ALA A 100 -8.17 -29.85 -5.49
C ALA A 100 -7.39 -31.16 -5.68
N GLY A 101 -8.06 -32.31 -5.51
CA GLY A 101 -7.40 -33.61 -5.56
C GLY A 101 -6.46 -33.86 -4.37
N PHE A 102 -6.55 -33.05 -3.32
CA PHE A 102 -5.95 -33.23 -1.99
C PHE A 102 -6.87 -32.64 -0.93
N THR A 103 -6.64 -32.97 0.34
CA THR A 103 -7.33 -32.31 1.46
C THR A 103 -6.68 -30.96 1.73
N PRO A 104 -7.33 -29.82 1.43
CA PRO A 104 -6.75 -28.52 1.66
C PRO A 104 -6.56 -28.26 3.14
N VAL A 105 -5.49 -27.57 3.51
CA VAL A 105 -5.15 -27.32 4.90
C VAL A 105 -6.10 -26.29 5.51
N ALA A 106 -6.70 -26.64 6.64
CA ALA A 106 -7.62 -25.81 7.40
C ALA A 106 -7.17 -25.83 8.86
N PRO A 107 -6.14 -25.04 9.23
CA PRO A 107 -5.62 -25.01 10.59
C PRO A 107 -6.66 -24.49 11.57
N GLU A 108 -6.82 -25.20 12.69
CA GLU A 108 -7.58 -24.71 13.83
C GLU A 108 -6.72 -23.70 14.60
N THR A 109 -7.02 -22.41 14.44
CA THR A 109 -6.27 -21.32 15.06
C THR A 109 -6.93 -20.79 16.34
N GLY A 110 -8.07 -21.37 16.73
CA GLY A 110 -8.95 -20.83 17.78
C GLY A 110 -9.25 -19.35 17.52
N ASP A 111 -9.30 -18.56 18.59
CA ASP A 111 -9.52 -17.11 18.51
C ASP A 111 -8.24 -16.30 18.25
N THR A 112 -7.08 -16.97 18.11
CA THR A 112 -5.77 -16.30 17.98
C THR A 112 -5.61 -15.67 16.60
N PHE A 113 -5.96 -16.40 15.54
CA PHE A 113 -5.92 -15.90 14.17
C PHE A 113 -7.33 -15.87 13.60
N ARG A 114 -7.62 -14.82 12.85
CA ARG A 114 -8.92 -14.60 12.24
C ARG A 114 -8.82 -14.79 10.73
N SER A 115 -9.68 -15.62 10.15
CA SER A 115 -9.70 -15.81 8.70
C SER A 115 -10.35 -14.61 8.00
N ASN A 116 -9.66 -14.05 7.01
CA ASN A 116 -10.14 -12.96 6.17
C ASN A 116 -10.81 -13.49 4.89
N TYR A 117 -10.25 -14.55 4.32
CA TYR A 117 -10.81 -15.25 3.15
C TYR A 117 -10.31 -16.69 3.11
N ALA A 118 -11.04 -17.56 2.40
CA ALA A 118 -10.60 -18.89 2.02
C ALA A 118 -11.20 -19.25 0.66
N ARG A 119 -10.39 -19.76 -0.27
CA ARG A 119 -10.83 -20.04 -1.64
C ARG A 119 -9.95 -21.05 -2.36
N TRP A 120 -10.55 -21.71 -3.35
CA TRP A 120 -9.84 -22.46 -4.37
C TRP A 120 -9.62 -21.58 -5.59
N GLU A 121 -8.39 -21.50 -6.06
CA GLU A 121 -8.00 -20.83 -7.30
C GLU A 121 -7.58 -21.88 -8.32
N SER A 122 -8.26 -21.92 -9.47
CA SER A 122 -8.04 -22.93 -10.50
C SER A 122 -6.72 -22.76 -11.28
N GLY A 123 -5.99 -21.67 -11.03
CA GLY A 123 -4.71 -21.39 -11.69
C GLY A 123 -4.84 -20.79 -13.09
N SER A 124 -5.99 -20.23 -13.47
CA SER A 124 -6.20 -19.64 -14.81
C SER A 124 -5.20 -18.51 -15.16
N GLY A 125 -4.66 -17.80 -14.15
CA GLY A 125 -3.62 -16.77 -14.35
C GLY A 125 -2.18 -17.26 -14.18
N SER A 126 -1.92 -18.15 -13.20
CA SER A 126 -0.58 -18.61 -12.82
C SER A 126 -0.15 -19.93 -13.45
N GLY A 127 -1.10 -20.69 -14.02
CA GLY A 127 -0.92 -22.08 -14.43
C GLY A 127 -0.81 -23.08 -13.27
N VAL A 128 -0.97 -22.62 -12.02
CA VAL A 128 -0.84 -23.44 -10.81
C VAL A 128 -2.10 -23.29 -9.98
N ALA A 129 -2.86 -24.36 -9.85
CA ALA A 129 -4.06 -24.36 -9.01
C ALA A 129 -3.67 -24.36 -7.53
N THR A 130 -4.31 -23.51 -6.74
CA THR A 130 -3.93 -23.23 -5.36
C THR A 130 -5.15 -23.21 -4.43
N TRP A 131 -4.95 -23.74 -3.23
CA TRP A 131 -5.78 -23.43 -2.07
C TRP A 131 -5.21 -22.21 -1.37
N GLU A 132 -6.02 -21.19 -1.12
CA GLU A 132 -5.58 -19.95 -0.49
C GLU A 132 -6.43 -19.62 0.73
N VAL A 133 -5.77 -19.19 1.80
CA VAL A 133 -6.44 -18.69 3.01
C VAL A 133 -5.71 -17.46 3.52
N GLY A 134 -6.42 -16.39 3.81
CA GLY A 134 -5.85 -15.20 4.45
C GLY A 134 -6.15 -15.19 5.94
N TYR A 135 -5.14 -14.96 6.77
CA TYR A 135 -5.29 -14.80 8.22
C TYR A 135 -4.87 -13.40 8.67
N LEU A 136 -5.66 -12.81 9.55
CA LEU A 136 -5.30 -11.68 10.39
C LEU A 136 -4.74 -12.22 11.71
N THR A 137 -3.59 -11.70 12.08
CA THR A 137 -2.84 -12.07 13.28
C THR A 137 -3.32 -11.26 14.51
N PRO A 138 -2.95 -11.67 15.74
CA PRO A 138 -3.25 -10.89 16.95
C PRO A 138 -2.76 -9.44 16.90
N LYS A 139 -1.63 -9.18 16.23
CA LYS A 139 -1.07 -7.83 16.06
C LYS A 139 -1.59 -7.12 14.81
N GLU A 140 -2.77 -7.51 14.32
CA GLU A 140 -3.46 -6.95 13.15
C GLU A 140 -2.65 -6.98 11.84
N SER A 141 -1.59 -7.79 11.79
CA SER A 141 -0.84 -8.08 10.56
C SER A 141 -1.51 -9.19 9.74
N PHE A 142 -1.13 -9.31 8.48
CA PHE A 142 -1.65 -10.33 7.57
C PHE A 142 -0.67 -11.47 7.35
N ILE A 143 -1.17 -12.71 7.26
CA ILE A 143 -0.44 -13.87 6.74
C ILE A 143 -1.34 -14.60 5.74
N GLY A 144 -0.90 -14.66 4.49
CA GLY A 144 -1.51 -15.50 3.46
C GLY A 144 -0.92 -16.90 3.51
N LEU A 145 -1.78 -17.91 3.48
CA LEU A 145 -1.46 -19.31 3.28
C LEU A 145 -1.80 -19.68 1.85
N VAL A 146 -0.87 -20.35 1.17
CA VAL A 146 -1.10 -20.96 -0.13
C VAL A 146 -0.63 -22.40 -0.12
N GLN A 147 -1.44 -23.32 -0.66
CA GLN A 147 -1.09 -24.73 -0.79
C GLN A 147 -1.37 -25.24 -2.21
N THR A 148 -0.45 -26.02 -2.76
CA THR A 148 -0.63 -26.66 -4.08
C THR A 148 0.11 -28.00 -4.18
N ARG A 149 -0.29 -28.85 -5.13
CA ARG A 149 0.46 -30.05 -5.57
C ARG A 149 1.30 -29.80 -6.81
N GLN A 150 1.10 -28.66 -7.47
CA GLN A 150 1.64 -28.33 -8.79
C GLN A 150 2.71 -27.23 -8.71
N ALA A 151 3.38 -27.11 -7.56
CA ALA A 151 4.43 -26.13 -7.37
C ALA A 151 5.54 -26.33 -8.41
N ASN A 152 6.00 -25.23 -8.99
CA ASN A 152 7.16 -25.20 -9.87
C ASN A 152 8.08 -24.02 -9.49
N PRO A 153 9.35 -24.02 -9.91
CA PRO A 153 10.32 -23.01 -9.49
C PRO A 153 9.89 -21.57 -9.82
N THR A 154 9.28 -21.35 -10.99
CA THR A 154 8.82 -20.03 -11.41
C THR A 154 7.70 -19.52 -10.51
N TRP A 155 6.70 -20.35 -10.23
CA TRP A 155 5.60 -20.02 -9.33
C TRP A 155 6.07 -19.78 -7.90
N LEU A 156 6.99 -20.61 -7.38
CA LEU A 156 7.55 -20.44 -6.04
C LEU A 156 8.28 -19.09 -5.90
N LEU A 157 9.07 -18.72 -6.91
CA LEU A 157 9.75 -17.42 -6.96
C LEU A 157 8.76 -16.26 -7.00
N GLN A 158 7.69 -16.37 -7.78
CA GLN A 158 6.62 -15.35 -7.82
C GLN A 158 5.92 -15.22 -6.47
N GLN A 159 5.49 -16.34 -5.87
CA GLN A 159 4.78 -16.36 -4.59
C GLN A 159 5.63 -15.79 -3.45
N THR A 160 6.94 -16.02 -3.49
CA THR A 160 7.89 -15.52 -2.49
C THR A 160 8.53 -14.18 -2.89
N LYS A 161 8.03 -13.53 -3.96
CA LYS A 161 8.51 -12.24 -4.49
C LYS A 161 10.04 -12.19 -4.69
N ASN A 162 10.62 -13.28 -5.17
CA ASN A 162 12.07 -13.47 -5.34
C ASN A 162 12.89 -13.28 -4.05
N ALA A 163 12.28 -13.47 -2.87
CA ALA A 163 13.00 -13.40 -1.61
C ALA A 163 14.09 -14.49 -1.54
N PRO A 164 15.34 -14.13 -1.18
CA PRO A 164 16.40 -15.11 -0.99
C PRO A 164 16.10 -15.98 0.24
N VAL A 165 16.64 -17.19 0.23
CA VAL A 165 16.60 -18.06 1.42
C VAL A 165 17.53 -17.46 2.46
N THR A 166 17.00 -17.15 3.63
CA THR A 166 17.75 -16.55 4.75
C THR A 166 17.98 -17.55 5.89
N GLY A 167 17.32 -18.71 5.85
CA GLY A 167 17.58 -19.79 6.78
C GLY A 167 16.43 -20.79 6.87
N THR A 168 16.32 -21.40 8.04
CA THR A 168 15.28 -22.38 8.37
C THR A 168 14.63 -21.98 9.70
N ARG A 169 13.33 -22.22 9.82
CA ARG A 169 12.54 -21.96 11.03
C ARG A 169 11.73 -23.20 11.39
N THR A 170 11.98 -23.77 12.57
CA THR A 170 11.23 -24.92 13.06
C THR A 170 9.89 -24.48 13.65
N ALA A 171 8.79 -25.07 13.19
CA ALA A 171 7.45 -24.84 13.71
C ALA A 171 6.58 -26.09 13.53
N GLY A 172 5.82 -26.47 14.57
CA GLY A 172 5.01 -27.70 14.56
C GLY A 172 5.84 -28.98 14.36
N GLY A 173 7.11 -28.99 14.78
CA GLY A 173 8.01 -30.13 14.56
C GLY A 173 8.49 -30.30 13.11
N ARG A 174 8.27 -29.32 12.23
CA ARG A 174 8.78 -29.29 10.86
C ARG A 174 9.69 -28.11 10.62
N ASP A 175 10.64 -28.29 9.73
CA ASP A 175 11.58 -27.27 9.30
C ASP A 175 11.06 -26.56 8.07
N TRP A 176 10.71 -25.28 8.25
CA TRP A 176 10.26 -24.42 7.18
C TRP A 176 11.44 -23.65 6.61
N GLN A 177 11.57 -23.60 5.29
CA GLN A 177 12.53 -22.72 4.64
C GLN A 177 12.08 -21.28 4.80
N LEU A 178 12.92 -20.45 5.43
CA LEU A 178 12.66 -19.03 5.61
C LEU A 178 13.26 -18.23 4.46
N ARG A 179 12.45 -17.32 3.89
CA ARG A 179 12.85 -16.41 2.83
C ARG A 179 12.45 -14.98 3.21
N ASP A 180 13.40 -14.06 3.12
CA ASP A 180 13.20 -12.67 3.52
C ASP A 180 14.11 -11.73 2.72
N THR A 181 13.59 -10.58 2.29
CA THR A 181 14.36 -9.53 1.62
C THR A 181 14.87 -8.46 2.57
N GLY A 182 14.45 -8.49 3.84
CA GLY A 182 14.66 -7.46 4.85
C GLY A 182 13.74 -6.24 4.67
N LYS A 183 12.82 -6.24 3.69
CA LYS A 183 11.96 -5.11 3.35
C LYS A 183 10.53 -5.22 3.91
N GLY A 184 10.32 -6.07 4.92
CA GLY A 184 9.09 -6.15 5.70
C GLY A 184 8.34 -7.48 5.55
N GLU A 185 8.15 -7.95 4.31
CA GLU A 185 7.50 -9.24 4.05
C GLU A 185 8.44 -10.43 4.12
N LYS A 186 7.93 -11.51 4.72
CA LYS A 186 8.65 -12.77 4.91
C LYS A 186 7.83 -13.91 4.33
N SER A 187 8.51 -14.98 3.94
CA SER A 187 7.87 -16.20 3.50
C SER A 187 8.45 -17.42 4.20
N MET A 188 7.60 -18.33 4.64
CA MET A 188 7.96 -19.66 5.13
C MET A 188 7.40 -20.71 4.17
N VAL A 189 8.27 -21.59 3.67
CA VAL A 189 7.91 -22.62 2.70
C VAL A 189 8.12 -24.00 3.32
N LEU A 190 7.15 -24.89 3.17
CA LEU A 190 7.21 -26.28 3.60
C LEU A 190 6.70 -27.21 2.50
N ASP A 191 7.54 -28.16 2.10
CA ASP A 191 7.10 -29.30 1.30
C ASP A 191 6.67 -30.44 2.23
N TYR A 192 5.42 -30.89 2.09
CA TYR A 192 4.84 -31.92 2.94
C TYR A 192 3.91 -32.83 2.15
N ARG A 193 4.19 -34.15 2.18
CA ARG A 193 3.36 -35.22 1.56
C ARG A 193 2.92 -34.91 0.11
N GLY A 194 3.82 -34.34 -0.70
CA GLY A 194 3.54 -34.02 -2.10
C GLY A 194 2.70 -32.75 -2.33
N THR A 195 2.58 -31.91 -1.31
CA THR A 195 2.09 -30.52 -1.43
C THR A 195 3.16 -29.55 -0.97
N THR A 196 3.21 -28.37 -1.59
CA THR A 196 3.99 -27.23 -1.11
C THR A 196 3.03 -26.27 -0.43
N VAL A 197 3.38 -25.87 0.80
CA VAL A 197 2.67 -24.87 1.58
C VAL A 197 3.56 -23.65 1.77
N ILE A 198 3.02 -22.47 1.52
CA ILE A 198 3.72 -21.20 1.66
C ILE A 198 2.89 -20.31 2.57
N LEU A 199 3.54 -19.78 3.60
CA LEU A 199 3.02 -18.67 4.40
C LEU A 199 3.76 -17.41 3.97
N THR A 200 3.05 -16.32 3.66
CA THR A 200 3.66 -15.05 3.24
C THR A 200 2.93 -13.85 3.86
N GLY A 201 3.67 -12.81 4.25
CA GLY A 201 3.09 -11.59 4.80
C GLY A 201 4.06 -10.75 5.65
N PRO A 202 3.61 -9.57 6.14
CA PRO A 202 4.43 -8.66 6.94
C PRO A 202 4.55 -9.02 8.44
N ALA A 203 3.85 -10.06 8.91
CA ALA A 203 3.79 -10.41 10.33
C ALA A 203 5.16 -10.75 10.96
N SER A 204 5.19 -10.82 12.29
CA SER A 204 6.38 -11.21 13.06
C SER A 204 6.68 -12.71 12.90
N LEU A 205 7.96 -13.11 13.02
CA LEU A 205 8.36 -14.52 12.91
C LEU A 205 7.71 -15.42 13.96
N GLU A 206 7.35 -14.86 15.12
CA GLU A 206 6.59 -15.56 16.17
C GLU A 206 5.18 -15.92 15.69
N GLU A 207 4.46 -14.97 15.09
CA GLU A 207 3.10 -15.20 14.55
C GLU A 207 3.13 -16.18 13.38
N PHE A 208 4.14 -16.09 12.52
CA PHE A 208 4.39 -17.10 11.50
C PHE A 208 4.62 -18.50 12.10
N SER A 209 5.42 -18.61 13.16
CA SER A 209 5.72 -19.89 13.81
C SER A 209 4.47 -20.51 14.45
N ALA A 210 3.61 -19.69 15.07
CA ALA A 210 2.35 -20.13 15.66
C ALA A 210 1.36 -20.63 14.60
N LEU A 211 1.15 -19.87 13.52
CA LEU A 211 0.29 -20.32 12.42
C LEU A 211 0.88 -21.56 11.73
N ALA A 212 2.18 -21.58 11.48
CA ALA A 212 2.87 -22.72 10.89
C ALA A 212 2.70 -24.00 11.72
N ALA A 213 2.74 -23.91 13.05
CA ALA A 213 2.48 -25.06 13.92
C ALA A 213 1.04 -25.59 13.78
N ALA A 214 0.05 -24.70 13.72
CA ALA A 214 -1.34 -25.08 13.49
C ALA A 214 -1.54 -25.70 12.10
N VAL A 215 -0.86 -25.17 11.08
CA VAL A 215 -0.83 -25.71 9.72
C VAL A 215 -0.26 -27.12 9.69
N VAL A 216 0.89 -27.37 10.33
CA VAL A 216 1.45 -28.73 10.41
C VAL A 216 0.48 -29.68 11.12
N THR A 217 -0.12 -29.26 12.23
CA THR A 217 -1.12 -30.07 12.95
C THR A 217 -2.28 -30.47 12.04
N SER A 218 -2.80 -29.53 11.23
CA SER A 218 -3.85 -29.80 10.24
C SER A 218 -3.38 -30.73 9.12
N LEU A 219 -2.17 -30.54 8.59
CA LEU A 219 -1.57 -31.42 7.58
C LEU A 219 -1.35 -32.85 8.08
N GLU A 220 -1.06 -33.03 9.37
CA GLU A 220 -0.89 -34.34 9.99
C GLU A 220 -2.21 -35.08 10.21
N ARG A 221 -3.28 -34.34 10.50
CA ARG A 221 -4.65 -34.88 10.57
C ARG A 221 -5.22 -35.23 9.20
N ASN A 222 -4.78 -34.53 8.16
CA ASN A 222 -5.22 -34.81 6.79
C ASN A 222 -4.67 -36.16 6.31
N PRO A 223 -5.50 -36.98 5.62
CA PRO A 223 -5.02 -38.21 5.02
C PRO A 223 -3.88 -37.91 4.05
N ALA A 224 -2.87 -38.79 4.01
CA ALA A 224 -1.78 -38.64 3.06
C ALA A 224 -2.37 -38.57 1.65
N ALA A 225 -1.93 -37.56 0.92
CA ALA A 225 -2.55 -37.17 -0.31
C ALA A 225 -2.28 -38.30 -1.34
N THR A 226 -3.26 -39.18 -1.57
CA THR A 226 -3.04 -40.47 -2.25
C THR A 226 -2.56 -40.26 -3.68
N SER A 227 -1.34 -40.68 -3.97
CA SER A 227 -0.85 -40.90 -5.33
C SER A 227 -1.41 -42.25 -5.81
N SER A 228 -2.61 -42.28 -6.37
CA SER A 228 -3.13 -43.50 -7.01
C SER A 228 -2.96 -43.41 -8.52
N PRO A 229 -2.05 -44.19 -9.15
CA PRO A 229 -2.21 -44.55 -10.55
C PRO A 229 -3.37 -45.55 -10.64
N GLN A 230 -4.49 -45.16 -11.26
CA GLN A 230 -5.47 -46.14 -11.71
C GLN A 230 -4.84 -46.95 -12.85
N ALA A 231 -4.29 -48.11 -12.53
CA ALA A 231 -4.06 -49.16 -13.50
C ALA A 231 -5.44 -49.68 -13.93
N ILE A 232 -5.81 -49.39 -15.16
CA ILE A 232 -7.00 -49.95 -15.82
C ILE A 232 -6.73 -51.45 -16.02
N PRO A 233 -7.55 -52.38 -15.49
CA PRO A 233 -7.48 -53.76 -15.93
C PRO A 233 -8.10 -53.84 -17.34
N ALA A 234 -7.29 -54.25 -18.32
CA ALA A 234 -7.76 -54.52 -19.66
C ALA A 234 -8.60 -55.82 -19.69
N PRO A 235 -9.62 -55.90 -20.57
CA PRO A 235 -10.45 -57.10 -20.74
C PRO A 235 -9.71 -58.25 -21.43
#